data_AF-A0A7J2ST40-F1
#
_entry.id   AF-A0A7J2ST40-F1
#
_cell.length_a   1.000
_cell.length_b   1.000
_cell.length_c   1.000
_cell.angle_alpha   90.00
_cell.angle_beta   90.00
_cell.angle_gamma   90.00
#
_symmetry.space_group_name_H-M   'P 1'
#
loop_
_entity.id
_entity.type
_entity.pdbx_description
1 polymer ?
#
loop_
_entity_poly.entity_id
_entity_poly.type
_entity_poly.pdbx_seq_one_letter_code
_entity_poly.pdbx_strand_id
1 'polypeptide(L)'
;ELEVDVLIPAALENQITTENADKVKSEVIVEGANGPVTRNADKILTEKGVVVVPDILANSGGVIVSYFEWVQGIQSFFWSIDEVNENLKKIMLKSFHEVWDIKEQEKVTMRDAAFILSIKKIARAIKLRGIFP
;
A
#
# COMPACT_ATOMS: atom_id res chain seq x y z
N GLU A 1 -5.84 -2.03 20.81
CA GLU A 1 -6.49 -2.25 22.12
C GLU A 1 -7.79 -1.49 22.26
N LEU A 2 -7.83 -0.22 21.84
CA LEU A 2 -9.07 0.56 21.74
C LEU A 2 -10.01 -0.01 20.67
N GLU A 3 -11.32 0.16 20.89
CA GLU A 3 -12.35 -0.10 19.88
C GLU A 3 -12.46 1.12 18.97
N VAL A 4 -12.07 0.91 17.71
CA VAL A 4 -12.04 1.91 16.65
C VAL A 4 -12.29 1.21 15.32
N ASP A 5 -12.89 1.89 14.35
CA ASP A 5 -13.11 1.29 13.03
C ASP A 5 -11.79 1.14 12.25
N VAL A 6 -10.92 2.16 12.34
CA VAL A 6 -9.66 2.25 11.60
C VAL A 6 -8.50 2.54 12.54
N LEU A 7 -7.43 1.74 12.45
CA LEU A 7 -6.17 1.95 13.15
C LEU A 7 -5.06 2.34 12.16
N ILE A 8 -4.37 3.45 12.43
CA ILE A 8 -3.32 3.99 11.53
C ILE A 8 -1.98 4.04 12.26
N PRO A 9 -1.16 2.98 12.24
CA PRO A 9 0.20 3.04 12.78
C PRO A 9 1.12 3.85 11.85
N ALA A 10 1.54 5.03 12.31
CA ALA A 10 2.26 6.02 11.50
C ALA A 10 3.53 6.58 12.19
N ALA A 11 4.14 5.80 13.08
CA ALA A 11 5.33 6.22 13.83
C ALA A 11 6.55 5.33 13.53
N LEU A 12 6.74 4.27 14.33
CA LEU A 12 7.87 3.34 14.21
C LEU A 12 7.44 2.02 13.55
N GLU A 13 8.42 1.26 13.11
CA GLU A 13 8.26 -0.12 12.67
C GLU A 13 7.95 -1.08 13.84
N ASN A 14 7.47 -2.28 13.52
CA ASN A 14 7.27 -3.39 14.44
C ASN A 14 6.46 -3.06 15.70
N GLN A 15 5.48 -2.16 15.59
CA GLN A 15 4.61 -1.76 16.70
C GLN A 15 3.46 -2.74 16.92
N ILE A 16 3.02 -3.42 15.85
CA ILE A 16 2.04 -4.49 15.93
C ILE A 16 2.75 -5.83 15.69
N THR A 17 2.88 -6.59 16.78
CA THR A 17 3.62 -7.85 16.84
C THR A 17 2.70 -8.98 17.29
N THR A 18 3.22 -10.21 17.33
CA THR A 18 2.47 -11.35 17.88
C THR A 18 2.06 -11.16 19.34
N GLU A 19 2.69 -10.24 20.08
CA GLU A 19 2.40 -9.97 21.48
C GLU A 19 1.13 -9.13 21.69
N ASN A 20 0.72 -8.36 20.67
CA ASN A 20 -0.41 -7.42 20.78
C ASN A 20 -1.43 -7.51 19.63
N ALA A 21 -1.16 -8.26 18.56
CA ALA A 21 -2.09 -8.46 17.43
C ALA A 21 -3.46 -8.99 17.89
N ASP A 22 -3.49 -9.88 18.89
CA ASP A 22 -4.73 -10.41 19.45
C ASP A 22 -5.59 -9.34 20.14
N LYS A 23 -4.96 -8.28 20.63
CA LYS A 23 -5.63 -7.15 21.30
C LYS A 23 -6.07 -6.05 20.32
N VAL A 24 -5.78 -6.19 19.03
CA VAL A 24 -6.33 -5.30 18.00
C VAL A 24 -7.82 -5.59 17.86
N LYS A 25 -8.62 -4.53 17.92
CA LYS A 25 -10.09 -4.58 17.82
C LYS A 25 -10.64 -3.80 16.62
N SER A 26 -9.77 -3.28 15.75
CA SER A 26 -10.19 -2.54 14.56
C SER A 26 -10.53 -3.45 13.40
N GLU A 27 -11.45 -3.02 12.54
CA GLU A 27 -11.80 -3.74 11.31
C GLU A 27 -10.75 -3.51 10.22
N VAL A 28 -10.13 -2.33 10.21
CA VAL A 28 -9.14 -1.94 9.20
C VAL A 28 -7.88 -1.39 9.87
N ILE A 29 -6.72 -1.79 9.36
CA ILE A 29 -5.42 -1.18 9.65
C ILE A 29 -4.89 -0.54 8.36
N VAL A 30 -4.43 0.70 8.45
CA VAL A 30 -3.77 1.41 7.33
C VAL A 30 -2.35 1.78 7.74
N GLU A 31 -1.35 1.13 7.14
CA GLU A 31 0.05 1.33 7.52
C GLU A 31 0.59 2.67 7.00
N GLY A 32 0.64 3.68 7.87
CA GLY A 32 1.24 4.98 7.56
C GLY A 32 2.77 4.97 7.65
N ALA A 33 3.32 4.18 8.57
CA ALA A 33 4.76 3.95 8.70
C ALA A 33 5.23 2.84 7.75
N ASN A 34 6.54 2.69 7.61
CA ASN A 34 7.13 1.52 6.95
C ASN A 34 7.27 0.37 7.96
N GLY A 35 6.75 -0.80 7.63
CA GLY A 35 6.80 -2.01 8.45
C GLY A 35 6.21 -1.91 9.87
N PRO A 36 5.10 -1.20 10.14
CA PRO A 36 4.56 -1.13 11.50
C PRO A 36 3.98 -2.46 12.00
N VAL A 37 3.54 -3.35 11.09
CA VAL A 37 3.01 -4.68 11.42
C VAL A 37 4.04 -5.75 11.03
N THR A 38 4.43 -6.59 11.98
CA THR A 38 5.31 -7.73 11.70
C THR A 38 4.61 -8.78 10.82
N ARG A 39 5.37 -9.54 10.02
CA ARG A 39 4.82 -10.59 9.15
C ARG A 39 4.00 -11.65 9.89
N ASN A 40 4.39 -11.99 11.12
CA ASN A 40 3.65 -12.94 11.93
C ASN A 40 2.34 -12.33 12.48
N ALA A 41 2.35 -11.06 12.86
CA ALA A 41 1.14 -10.35 13.26
C ALA A 41 0.15 -10.19 12.09
N ASP A 42 0.64 -9.93 10.88
CA ASP A 42 -0.17 -9.81 9.65
C ASP A 42 -1.03 -11.06 9.42
N LYS A 43 -0.48 -12.26 9.67
CA LYS A 43 -1.22 -13.53 9.60
C LYS A 43 -2.32 -13.61 10.65
N ILE A 44 -2.00 -13.31 11.91
CA ILE A 44 -2.97 -13.31 13.02
C ILE A 44 -4.11 -12.35 12.73
N LEU A 45 -3.80 -11.14 12.28
CA LEU A 45 -4.79 -10.12 11.93
C LEU A 45 -5.68 -10.55 10.76
N THR A 46 -5.09 -11.16 9.73
CA THR A 46 -5.83 -11.69 8.58
C THR A 46 -6.77 -12.82 8.99
N GLU A 47 -6.31 -13.75 9.83
CA GLU A 47 -7.13 -14.85 10.37
C GLU A 47 -8.29 -14.34 11.23
N LYS A 48 -8.10 -13.21 11.92
CA LYS A 48 -9.15 -12.49 12.66
C LYS A 48 -10.11 -11.70 11.76
N GLY A 49 -9.87 -11.66 10.44
CA GLY A 49 -10.68 -10.89 9.49
C GLY A 49 -10.38 -9.39 9.46
N VAL A 50 -9.29 -8.94 10.08
CA VAL A 50 -8.85 -7.54 10.03
C VAL A 50 -8.21 -7.26 8.68
N VAL A 51 -8.66 -6.21 8.00
CA VAL A 51 -8.09 -5.78 6.71
C VAL A 51 -6.85 -4.95 6.98
N VAL A 52 -5.67 -5.45 6.59
CA VAL A 52 -4.40 -4.70 6.68
C VAL A 52 -4.04 -4.13 5.31
N VAL A 53 -4.15 -2.81 5.15
CA VAL A 53 -3.69 -2.09 3.94
C VAL A 53 -2.18 -1.84 4.08
N PRO A 54 -1.34 -2.50 3.25
CA PRO A 54 0.10 -2.55 3.47
C PRO A 54 0.78 -1.22 3.14
N ASP A 55 1.86 -0.93 3.84
CA ASP A 55 2.70 0.26 3.75
C ASP A 55 3.07 0.64 2.31
N ILE A 56 3.56 -0.33 1.52
CA ILE A 56 3.93 -0.18 0.11
C ILE A 56 2.82 0.44 -0.76
N LEU A 57 1.56 0.29 -0.34
CA LEU A 57 0.40 0.92 -0.95
C LEU A 57 -0.03 2.17 -0.17
N ALA A 58 -0.29 2.02 1.14
CA ALA A 58 -0.92 3.03 1.99
C ALA A 58 -0.13 4.33 2.08
N ASN A 59 1.20 4.27 2.19
CA ASN A 59 2.07 5.44 2.36
C ASN A 59 2.69 5.95 1.04
N SER A 60 2.32 5.36 -0.10
CA SER A 60 2.92 5.66 -1.41
C SER A 60 2.64 7.07 -1.96
N GLY A 61 1.76 7.83 -1.30
CA GLY A 61 1.38 9.18 -1.73
C GLY A 61 2.57 10.14 -1.88
N GLY A 62 3.55 10.08 -0.99
CA GLY A 62 4.76 10.90 -1.09
C GLY A 62 5.54 10.62 -2.39
N VAL A 63 5.74 9.35 -2.73
CA VAL A 63 6.44 8.92 -3.95
C VAL A 63 5.67 9.33 -5.20
N ILE A 64 4.33 9.22 -5.18
CA ILE A 64 3.46 9.63 -6.29
C ILE A 64 3.56 11.14 -6.53
N VAL A 65 3.54 11.95 -5.47
CA VAL A 65 3.65 13.41 -5.62
C VAL A 65 5.05 13.82 -6.05
N SER A 66 6.12 13.12 -5.63
CA SER A 66 7.47 13.32 -6.20
C SER A 66 7.53 12.98 -7.70
N TYR A 67 6.79 11.96 -8.15
CA TYR A 67 6.65 11.70 -9.59
C TYR A 67 5.93 12.85 -10.31
N PHE A 68 4.88 13.42 -9.71
CA PHE A 68 4.21 14.60 -10.29
C PHE A 68 5.14 15.80 -10.35
N GLU A 69 5.97 16.03 -9.33
CA GLU A 69 6.98 17.10 -9.33
C GLU A 69 7.92 16.96 -10.54
N TRP A 70 8.41 15.74 -10.80
CA TRP A 70 9.25 15.45 -11.98
C TRP A 70 8.51 15.73 -13.30
N VAL A 71 7.25 15.28 -13.44
CA VAL A 71 6.43 15.52 -14.65
C VAL A 71 6.20 17.02 -14.90
N GLN A 72 5.88 17.78 -13.84
CA GLN A 72 5.66 19.23 -13.90
C GLN A 72 6.96 19.97 -14.24
N GLY A 73 8.09 19.54 -13.65
CA GLY A 73 9.42 20.12 -13.88
C GLY A 73 9.88 20.03 -15.34
N ILE A 74 9.60 18.91 -16.03
CA ILE A 74 9.90 18.76 -17.46
C ILE A 74 9.19 19.82 -18.31
N GLN A 75 7.97 20.19 -17.92
CA GLN A 75 7.13 21.13 -18.66
C GLN A 75 7.25 22.57 -18.15
N SER A 76 7.93 22.79 -17.02
CA SER A 76 7.93 24.06 -16.28
C SER A 76 6.52 24.60 -16.04
N PHE A 77 5.56 23.70 -15.85
CA PHE A 77 4.15 24.00 -15.66
C PHE A 77 3.67 23.29 -14.39
N PHE A 78 3.31 24.08 -13.38
CA PHE A 78 2.94 23.60 -12.06
C PHE A 78 1.43 23.61 -11.89
N TRP A 79 0.92 22.51 -11.34
CA TRP A 79 -0.49 22.30 -11.07
C TRP A 79 -0.89 22.95 -9.75
N SER A 80 -2.17 23.27 -9.64
CA SER A 80 -2.80 23.62 -8.37
C SER A 80 -2.81 22.43 -7.39
N ILE A 81 -2.98 22.73 -6.10
CA ILE A 81 -3.12 21.70 -5.07
C ILE A 81 -4.32 20.77 -5.33
N ASP A 82 -5.39 21.29 -5.92
CA ASP A 82 -6.59 20.51 -6.26
C ASP A 82 -6.30 19.52 -7.38
N GLU A 83 -5.59 19.96 -8.43
CA GLU A 83 -5.15 19.07 -9.52
C GLU A 83 -4.19 17.99 -9.02
N VAL A 84 -3.24 18.34 -8.13
CA VAL A 84 -2.34 17.36 -7.50
C VAL A 84 -3.13 16.32 -6.70
N ASN A 85 -4.06 16.77 -5.85
CA ASN A 85 -4.88 15.90 -5.01
C ASN A 85 -5.83 15.01 -5.83
N GLU A 86 -6.42 15.54 -6.90
CA GLU A 86 -7.30 14.76 -7.77
C GLU A 86 -6.53 13.66 -8.50
N ASN A 87 -5.35 13.98 -9.04
CA ASN A 87 -4.49 13.00 -9.69
C ASN A 87 -3.94 11.97 -8.70
N LEU A 88 -3.54 12.39 -7.50
CA LEU A 88 -3.12 11.49 -6.44
C LEU A 88 -4.23 10.50 -6.07
N LYS A 89 -5.45 11.00 -5.85
CA LYS A 89 -6.62 10.18 -5.54
C LYS A 89 -6.89 9.14 -6.63
N LYS A 90 -6.82 9.53 -7.91
CA LYS A 90 -7.00 8.62 -9.05
C LYS A 90 -5.99 7.47 -9.02
N ILE A 91 -4.71 7.76 -8.80
CA ILE A 91 -3.65 6.73 -8.76
C ILE A 91 -3.79 5.83 -7.53
N MET A 92 -4.05 6.41 -6.35
CA MET A 92 -4.21 5.65 -5.10
C MET A 92 -5.41 4.69 -5.16
N LEU A 93 -6.58 5.17 -5.62
CA LEU A 93 -7.77 4.33 -5.76
C LEU A 93 -7.57 3.21 -6.78
N LYS A 94 -6.97 3.52 -7.94
CA LYS A 94 -6.66 2.50 -8.95
C LYS A 94 -5.74 1.42 -8.37
N SER A 95 -4.67 1.83 -7.68
CA SER A 95 -3.69 0.91 -7.10
C SER A 95 -4.33 0.05 -6.00
N PHE A 96 -5.19 0.65 -5.17
CA PHE A 96 -5.96 -0.09 -4.17
C PHE A 96 -6.85 -1.15 -4.80
N HIS A 97 -7.63 -0.81 -5.83
CA HIS A 97 -8.49 -1.78 -6.52
C HIS A 97 -7.68 -2.90 -7.18
N GLU A 98 -6.57 -2.59 -7.86
CA GLU A 98 -5.69 -3.62 -8.45
C GLU A 98 -5.15 -4.59 -7.39
N VAL A 99 -4.76 -4.10 -6.22
CA VAL A 99 -4.30 -4.95 -5.10
C VAL A 99 -5.46 -5.75 -4.50
N TRP A 100 -6.62 -5.13 -4.31
CA TRP A 100 -7.80 -5.79 -3.78
C TRP A 100 -8.27 -6.94 -4.68
N ASP A 101 -8.32 -6.70 -5.98
CA ASP A 101 -8.71 -7.72 -6.96
C ASP A 101 -7.76 -8.92 -6.93
N ILE A 102 -6.45 -8.69 -6.84
CA ILE A 102 -5.46 -9.77 -6.73
C ILE A 102 -5.62 -10.52 -5.41
N LYS A 103 -5.85 -9.81 -4.30
CA LYS A 103 -6.10 -10.41 -2.98
C LYS A 103 -7.30 -11.36 -3.04
N GLU A 104 -8.41 -10.95 -3.63
CA GLU A 104 -9.61 -11.79 -3.79
C GLU A 104 -9.40 -12.97 -4.75
N GLN A 105 -8.72 -12.74 -5.88
CA GLN A 105 -8.48 -13.76 -6.91
C GLN A 105 -7.52 -14.86 -6.43
N GLU A 106 -6.39 -14.46 -5.85
CA GLU A 106 -5.31 -15.37 -5.42
C GLU A 106 -5.50 -15.87 -3.99
N LYS A 107 -6.46 -15.31 -3.23
CA LYS A 107 -6.75 -15.64 -1.83
C LYS A 107 -5.53 -15.49 -0.92
N VAL A 108 -4.84 -14.36 -1.06
CA VAL A 108 -3.64 -14.00 -0.29
C VAL A 108 -3.88 -12.75 0.56
N THR A 109 -2.93 -12.37 1.41
CA THR A 109 -3.04 -11.09 2.14
C THR A 109 -2.91 -9.91 1.17
N MET A 110 -3.41 -8.73 1.54
CA MET A 110 -3.21 -7.52 0.71
C MET A 110 -1.73 -7.18 0.52
N ARG A 111 -0.88 -7.50 1.51
CA ARG A 111 0.58 -7.32 1.40
C ARG A 111 1.17 -8.20 0.30
N ASP A 112 0.85 -9.48 0.30
CA ASP A 112 1.30 -10.40 -0.75
C ASP A 112 0.74 -10.00 -2.12
N ALA A 113 -0.53 -9.59 -2.18
CA ALA A 113 -1.15 -9.08 -3.41
C ALA A 113 -0.43 -7.83 -3.97
N ALA A 114 0.00 -6.91 -3.11
CA ALA A 114 0.77 -5.73 -3.51
C ALA A 114 2.14 -6.13 -4.10
N PHE A 115 2.82 -7.11 -3.52
CA PHE A 115 4.07 -7.66 -4.08
C PHE A 115 3.84 -8.41 -5.40
N ILE A 116 2.77 -9.20 -5.50
CA ILE A 116 2.41 -9.89 -6.76
C ILE A 116 2.20 -8.84 -7.86
N LEU A 117 1.45 -7.77 -7.59
CA LEU A 117 1.20 -6.70 -8.54
C LEU A 117 2.49 -6.02 -9.00
N SER A 118 3.38 -5.66 -8.08
CA SER A 118 4.64 -4.97 -8.38
C SER A 118 5.58 -5.84 -9.21
N ILE A 119 5.76 -7.11 -8.83
CA ILE A 119 6.60 -8.07 -9.55
C ILE A 119 6.02 -8.34 -10.94
N LYS A 120 4.69 -8.51 -11.07
CA LYS A 120 4.02 -8.74 -12.36
C LYS A 120 4.23 -7.57 -13.32
N LYS A 121 4.17 -6.32 -12.83
CA LYS A 121 4.43 -5.12 -13.63
C LYS A 121 5.88 -5.10 -14.15
N ILE A 122 6.85 -5.36 -13.28
CA ILE A 122 8.29 -5.40 -13.64
C ILE A 122 8.59 -6.54 -14.62
N ALA A 123 8.14 -7.76 -14.31
CA ALA A 123 8.35 -8.94 -15.15
C ALA A 123 7.74 -8.76 -16.55
N ARG A 124 6.54 -8.15 -16.65
CA ARG A 124 5.93 -7.81 -17.94
C ARG A 124 6.78 -6.82 -18.73
N ALA A 125 7.29 -5.77 -18.10
CA ALA A 125 8.13 -4.78 -18.76
C ALA A 125 9.43 -5.40 -19.29
N ILE A 126 10.10 -6.23 -18.48
CA ILE A 126 11.32 -6.96 -18.88
C ILE A 126 11.02 -7.89 -20.05
N LYS A 127 9.94 -8.69 -19.97
CA LYS A 127 9.54 -9.62 -21.03
C LYS A 127 9.25 -8.92 -22.35
N LEU A 128 8.61 -7.75 -22.31
CA LEU A 128 8.30 -6.96 -23.50
C LEU A 128 9.53 -6.28 -24.12
N ARG A 129 10.48 -5.82 -23.28
CA ARG A 129 11.72 -5.21 -23.77
C ARG A 129 12.73 -6.23 -24.29
N GLY A 130 12.62 -7.48 -23.86
CA GLY A 130 13.62 -8.51 -24.10
C GLY A 130 14.85 -8.30 -23.23
N ILE A 131 15.78 -9.25 -23.29
CA ILE A 131 17.11 -9.12 -22.71
C ILE A 131 18.02 -8.79 -23.90
N PHE A 132 18.70 -7.64 -23.82
CA PHE A 132 19.67 -7.22 -24.82
C PHE A 132 20.85 -6.53 -24.10
N PRO A 133 22.12 -6.82 -24.46
CA PRO A 133 22.52 -7.85 -25.41
C PRO A 133 22.10 -9.26 -25.02
#